data_AF-A0AAU5GS52-F1
#
_entry.id   AF-A0AAU5GS52-F1
#
_cell.length_a   1.000
_cell.length_b   1.000
_cell.length_c   1.000
_cell.angle_alpha   90.00
_cell.angle_beta   90.00
_cell.angle_gamma   90.00
#
_symmetry.space_group_name_H-M   'P 1'
#
loop_
_entity.id
_entity.type
_entity.pdbx_description
1 polymer ?
#
loop_
_entity_poly.entity_id
_entity_poly.type
_entity_poly.pdbx_seq_one_letter_code
_entity_poly.pdbx_strand_id
1 'polypeptide(L)'
;MNPTSAQVSPGPVSAPPSVDFLTAHKLAGPGEAAQWTPLTGGVSSDLWRVDLPGRSICVKRALARLKVAADWQAPVSRNAYEWAWMRFASRHRPDSVPQLLAHDPEAGLFAMEYLPPEHYPMWKTQLLRGEVQVATAAAVGEVLGNLHAASAGDADLAAEFATDDNFHALRIEPYLLATAAAHPGLSDLLQGLAHRTATTHLALVHGDVSPKNILVGPSGPVLLDAECAWYGDPAFDLAFCVNHLLLKCLVVPGRRTDLMGSARALAEEYLRCVDWEPRPELEARAASLLPALLLARVDGKSPVEYLTDDRHRLLVRTVASGLLRAPALTVGEALDAWAAALRAPTESGSRRPD
;
A
#
# COMPACT_ATOMS: atom_id res chain seq x y z
N MET A 1 -0.29 7.05 -35.35
CA MET A 1 -1.70 7.12 -34.90
C MET A 1 -1.75 6.52 -33.52
N ASN A 2 -1.82 7.36 -32.48
CA ASN A 2 -1.85 6.91 -31.09
C ASN A 2 -3.18 6.23 -30.80
N PRO A 3 -3.22 5.04 -30.18
CA PRO A 3 -4.42 4.57 -29.54
C PRO A 3 -4.64 5.42 -28.29
N THR A 4 -5.77 6.11 -28.28
CA THR A 4 -6.29 6.91 -27.18
C THR A 4 -6.30 6.06 -25.91
N SER A 5 -5.68 6.57 -24.83
CA SER A 5 -5.81 6.02 -23.49
C SER A 5 -7.30 6.01 -23.13
N ALA A 6 -7.91 4.83 -23.11
CA ALA A 6 -9.28 4.66 -22.65
C ALA A 6 -9.34 5.11 -21.19
N GLN A 7 -9.99 6.24 -20.93
CA GLN A 7 -10.52 6.54 -19.60
C GLN A 7 -11.44 5.38 -19.24
N VAL A 8 -11.01 4.55 -18.28
CA VAL A 8 -11.91 3.57 -17.67
C VAL A 8 -12.98 4.40 -16.97
N SER A 9 -14.16 4.50 -17.58
CA SER A 9 -15.34 5.04 -16.91
C SER A 9 -15.53 4.24 -15.62
N PRO A 10 -15.71 4.90 -14.46
CA PRO A 10 -16.04 4.17 -13.25
C PRO A 10 -17.28 3.34 -13.55
N GLY A 11 -17.17 2.02 -13.41
CA GLY A 11 -18.31 1.13 -13.53
C GLY A 11 -19.44 1.60 -12.60
N PRO A 12 -20.70 1.22 -12.88
CA PRO A 12 -21.84 1.68 -12.09
C PRO A 12 -21.57 1.50 -10.60
N VAL A 13 -21.74 2.56 -9.82
CA VAL A 13 -21.68 2.49 -8.36
C VAL A 13 -22.79 1.56 -7.91
N SER A 14 -22.45 0.49 -7.21
CA SER A 14 -23.43 -0.45 -6.67
C SER A 14 -24.42 0.30 -5.76
N ALA A 15 -25.68 -0.14 -5.71
CA ALA A 15 -26.63 0.42 -4.77
C ALA A 15 -26.07 0.37 -3.33
N PRO A 16 -26.31 1.43 -2.51
CA PRO A 16 -25.85 1.46 -1.13
C PRO A 16 -26.40 0.25 -0.37
N PRO A 17 -25.70 -0.22 0.67
CA PRO A 17 -26.24 -1.17 1.63
C PRO A 17 -27.58 -0.69 2.20
N SER A 18 -28.43 -1.62 2.64
CA SER A 18 -29.72 -1.26 3.24
C SER A 18 -29.53 -0.40 4.50
N VAL A 19 -30.47 0.52 4.75
CA VAL A 19 -30.63 1.23 6.04
C VAL A 19 -30.78 0.25 7.21
N ASP A 20 -31.21 -0.98 6.93
CA ASP A 20 -31.31 -2.06 7.90
C ASP A 20 -29.97 -2.35 8.58
N PHE A 21 -28.84 -2.26 7.87
CA PHE A 21 -27.50 -2.43 8.47
C PHE A 21 -27.25 -1.35 9.54
N LEU A 22 -27.57 -0.09 9.25
CA LEU A 22 -27.37 1.01 10.21
C LEU A 22 -28.21 0.80 11.47
N THR A 23 -29.46 0.36 11.30
CA THR A 23 -30.39 0.18 12.42
C THR A 23 -30.05 -1.08 13.23
N ALA A 24 -29.77 -2.20 12.57
CA ALA A 24 -29.41 -3.48 13.20
C ALA A 24 -28.15 -3.36 14.06
N HIS A 25 -27.18 -2.55 13.62
CA HIS A 25 -25.94 -2.31 14.36
C HIS A 25 -25.99 -1.08 15.27
N LYS A 26 -27.17 -0.47 15.47
CA LYS A 26 -27.37 0.72 16.32
C LYS A 26 -26.50 1.92 15.93
N LEU A 27 -26.11 2.01 14.66
CA LEU A 27 -25.44 3.16 14.07
C LEU A 27 -26.43 4.28 13.75
N ALA A 28 -27.70 3.94 13.54
CA ALA A 28 -28.80 4.87 13.36
C ALA A 28 -30.05 4.42 14.14
N GLY A 29 -30.85 5.36 14.61
CA GLY A 29 -32.15 5.10 15.22
C GLY A 29 -33.23 4.75 14.18
N PRO A 30 -34.33 4.10 14.58
CA PRO A 30 -35.44 3.83 13.67
C PRO A 30 -35.97 5.11 13.01
N GLY A 31 -35.96 5.17 11.68
CA GLY A 31 -36.41 6.33 10.91
C GLY A 31 -35.45 7.53 10.91
N GLU A 32 -34.24 7.41 11.49
CA GLU A 32 -33.20 8.43 11.37
C GLU A 32 -32.78 8.58 9.90
N ALA A 33 -32.77 9.81 9.39
CA ALA A 33 -32.40 10.06 7.99
C ALA A 33 -30.92 9.74 7.76
N ALA A 34 -30.61 8.98 6.71
CA ALA A 34 -29.26 8.63 6.31
C ALA A 34 -29.04 9.00 4.83
N GLN A 35 -28.09 9.89 4.57
CA GLN A 35 -27.69 10.23 3.20
C GLN A 35 -26.41 9.48 2.82
N TRP A 36 -26.51 8.65 1.80
CA TRP A 36 -25.39 7.84 1.31
C TRP A 36 -24.71 8.52 0.13
N THR A 37 -23.44 8.85 0.28
CA THR A 37 -22.60 9.41 -0.78
C THR A 37 -21.48 8.43 -1.11
N PRO A 38 -21.39 7.89 -2.33
CA PRO A 38 -20.30 7.01 -2.71
C PRO A 38 -18.97 7.77 -2.70
N LEU A 39 -17.95 7.16 -2.09
CA LEU A 39 -16.57 7.63 -2.12
C LEU A 39 -15.83 6.97 -3.28
N THR A 40 -15.00 7.73 -3.97
CA THR A 40 -14.23 7.27 -5.13
C THR A 40 -12.81 6.85 -4.73
N GLY A 41 -12.16 6.04 -5.57
CA GLY A 41 -10.73 5.69 -5.42
C GLY A 41 -10.44 4.23 -5.06
N GLY A 42 -11.42 3.49 -4.55
CA GLY A 42 -11.31 2.04 -4.32
C GLY A 42 -11.66 1.22 -5.57
N VAL A 43 -10.80 0.26 -5.93
CA VAL A 43 -11.08 -0.70 -7.02
C VAL A 43 -11.62 -2.03 -6.50
N SER A 44 -11.34 -2.38 -5.25
CA SER A 44 -11.67 -3.67 -4.64
C SER A 44 -12.89 -3.64 -3.73
N SER A 45 -13.36 -2.45 -3.36
CA SER A 45 -14.50 -2.29 -2.47
C SER A 45 -15.37 -1.13 -2.92
N ASP A 46 -16.65 -1.21 -2.60
CA ASP A 46 -17.50 -0.03 -2.51
C ASP A 46 -17.27 0.63 -1.15
N LEU A 47 -17.23 1.96 -1.13
CA LEU A 47 -17.09 2.77 0.07
C LEU A 47 -18.11 3.91 0.01
N TRP A 48 -18.84 4.13 1.10
CA TRP A 48 -19.82 5.22 1.20
C TRP A 48 -19.55 6.04 2.44
N ARG A 49 -19.64 7.36 2.30
CA ARG A 49 -19.90 8.26 3.43
C ARG A 49 -21.39 8.25 3.69
N VAL A 50 -21.77 8.00 4.94
CA VAL A 50 -23.15 8.05 5.40
C VAL A 50 -23.28 9.24 6.34
N ASP A 51 -24.01 10.25 5.90
CA ASP A 51 -24.29 11.45 6.69
C ASP A 51 -25.58 11.21 7.50
N LEU A 52 -25.43 11.25 8.83
CA LEU A 52 -26.49 11.12 9.84
C LEU A 52 -26.63 12.47 10.58
N PRO A 53 -27.73 12.71 11.33
CA PRO A 53 -27.84 13.86 12.22
C PRO A 53 -26.62 14.03 13.14
N GLY A 54 -25.83 15.08 12.88
CA GLY A 54 -24.68 15.48 13.70
C GLY A 54 -23.41 14.62 13.53
N ARG A 55 -23.39 13.62 12.65
CA ARG A 55 -22.21 12.75 12.45
C ARG A 55 -22.14 12.16 11.04
N SER A 56 -20.94 11.83 10.60
CA SER A 56 -20.72 11.06 9.37
C SER A 56 -19.92 9.80 9.69
N ILE A 57 -20.23 8.71 9.01
CA ILE A 57 -19.50 7.44 9.12
C ILE A 57 -19.12 6.93 7.73
N CYS A 58 -18.14 6.05 7.67
CA CYS A 58 -17.76 5.30 6.47
C CYS A 58 -18.35 3.90 6.55
N VAL A 59 -18.98 3.42 5.49
CA VAL A 59 -19.39 2.02 5.33
C VAL A 59 -18.64 1.44 4.14
N LYS A 60 -18.00 0.28 4.32
CA LYS A 60 -17.21 -0.40 3.30
C LYS A 60 -17.78 -1.79 3.00
N ARG A 61 -17.84 -2.15 1.71
CA ARG A 61 -18.24 -3.48 1.22
C ARG A 61 -17.22 -4.01 0.23
N ALA A 62 -16.67 -5.21 0.45
CA ALA A 62 -15.80 -5.83 -0.55
C ALA A 62 -16.58 -6.29 -1.79
N LEU A 63 -15.97 -6.16 -2.97
CA LEU A 63 -16.53 -6.60 -4.25
C LEU A 63 -15.98 -7.97 -4.65
N ALA A 64 -16.78 -8.90 -5.15
CA ALA A 64 -16.23 -10.17 -5.68
C ALA A 64 -15.31 -9.96 -6.89
N ARG A 65 -15.61 -8.95 -7.72
CA ARG A 65 -14.81 -8.53 -8.89
C ARG A 65 -14.30 -7.09 -8.72
N LEU A 66 -13.01 -6.88 -8.93
CA LEU A 66 -12.39 -5.56 -8.85
C LEU A 66 -12.77 -4.69 -10.05
N LYS A 67 -12.92 -3.38 -9.82
CA LYS A 67 -13.20 -2.33 -10.82
C LYS A 67 -11.93 -1.95 -11.61
N VAL A 68 -11.27 -2.93 -12.22
CA VAL A 68 -10.10 -2.75 -13.09
C VAL A 68 -10.36 -3.28 -14.50
N ALA A 69 -9.54 -2.86 -15.47
CA ALA A 69 -9.72 -3.25 -16.87
C ALA A 69 -9.45 -4.74 -17.11
N ALA A 70 -8.54 -5.34 -16.34
CA ALA A 70 -8.29 -6.78 -16.34
C ALA A 70 -9.39 -7.53 -15.56
N ASP A 71 -9.66 -8.79 -15.91
CA ASP A 71 -10.49 -9.62 -15.03
C ASP A 71 -9.68 -9.98 -13.78
N TRP A 72 -10.00 -9.32 -12.67
CA TRP A 72 -9.35 -9.55 -11.39
C TRP A 72 -10.43 -9.84 -10.35
N GLN A 73 -10.48 -11.10 -9.92
CA GLN A 73 -11.38 -11.61 -8.90
C GLN A 73 -10.60 -11.79 -7.59
N ALA A 74 -11.25 -11.49 -6.47
CA ALA A 74 -10.65 -11.67 -5.15
C ALA A 74 -11.70 -12.14 -4.14
N PRO A 75 -11.33 -12.99 -3.18
CA PRO A 75 -12.26 -13.46 -2.14
C PRO A 75 -12.83 -12.29 -1.32
N VAL A 76 -14.15 -12.25 -1.12
CA VAL A 76 -14.81 -11.18 -0.33
C VAL A 76 -14.50 -11.26 1.17
N SER A 77 -14.00 -12.41 1.64
CA SER A 77 -13.53 -12.62 3.02
C SER A 77 -12.47 -11.59 3.45
N ARG A 78 -11.78 -10.96 2.50
CA ARG A 78 -10.83 -9.87 2.78
C ARG A 78 -11.42 -8.67 3.54
N ASN A 79 -12.74 -8.45 3.45
CA ASN A 79 -13.40 -7.42 4.25
C ASN A 79 -13.31 -7.73 5.76
N ALA A 80 -13.49 -8.99 6.13
CA ALA A 80 -13.40 -9.43 7.52
C ALA A 80 -11.95 -9.38 8.02
N TYR A 81 -10.97 -9.68 7.18
CA TYR A 81 -9.54 -9.57 7.54
C TYR A 81 -9.07 -8.12 7.66
N GLU A 82 -9.58 -7.20 6.83
CA GLU A 82 -9.33 -5.77 7.01
C GLU A 82 -9.88 -5.29 8.36
N TRP A 83 -11.11 -5.65 8.70
CA TRP A 83 -11.68 -5.35 10.02
C TRP A 83 -10.84 -5.94 11.16
N ALA A 84 -10.44 -7.22 11.04
CA ALA A 84 -9.63 -7.88 12.05
C ALA A 84 -8.26 -7.20 12.23
N TRP A 85 -7.62 -6.80 11.13
CA TRP A 85 -6.34 -6.08 11.16
C TRP A 85 -6.50 -4.71 11.82
N MET A 86 -7.54 -3.95 11.47
CA MET A 86 -7.82 -2.66 12.12
C MET A 86 -8.13 -2.84 13.61
N ARG A 87 -8.80 -3.92 14.01
CA ARG A 87 -9.10 -4.24 15.41
C ARG A 87 -7.82 -4.56 16.19
N PHE A 88 -6.88 -5.26 15.57
CA PHE A 88 -5.54 -5.45 16.13
C PHE A 88 -4.85 -4.09 16.26
N ALA A 89 -4.74 -3.34 15.17
CA ALA A 89 -4.03 -2.06 15.14
C ALA A 89 -4.61 -1.05 16.15
N SER A 90 -5.93 -0.98 16.33
CA SER A 90 -6.56 -0.06 17.28
C SER A 90 -6.19 -0.33 18.74
N ARG A 91 -5.80 -1.57 19.08
CA ARG A 91 -5.35 -1.92 20.44
C ARG A 91 -3.93 -1.43 20.74
N HIS A 92 -3.10 -1.28 19.70
CA HIS A 92 -1.68 -0.95 19.84
C HIS A 92 -1.37 0.50 19.43
N ARG A 93 -2.05 1.03 18.40
CA ARG A 93 -1.91 2.39 17.87
C ARG A 93 -3.31 2.95 17.54
N PRO A 94 -4.13 3.28 18.55
CA PRO A 94 -5.53 3.71 18.34
C PRO A 94 -5.68 4.95 17.45
N ASP A 95 -4.72 5.88 17.47
CA ASP A 95 -4.73 7.07 16.62
C ASP A 95 -4.29 6.82 15.17
N SER A 96 -3.90 5.59 14.84
CA SER A 96 -3.33 5.22 13.54
C SER A 96 -4.26 4.36 12.68
N VAL A 97 -5.50 4.16 13.10
CA VAL A 97 -6.58 3.55 12.31
C VAL A 97 -7.90 4.27 12.63
N PRO A 98 -8.89 4.28 11.71
CA PRO A 98 -10.21 4.83 12.00
C PRO A 98 -10.88 4.08 13.16
N GLN A 99 -11.70 4.77 13.96
CA GLN A 99 -12.50 4.08 14.97
C GLN A 99 -13.44 3.06 14.30
N LEU A 100 -13.39 1.82 14.78
CA LEU A 100 -14.27 0.73 14.34
C LEU A 100 -15.65 0.85 15.01
N LEU A 101 -16.72 0.84 14.21
CA LEU A 101 -18.08 1.10 14.69
C LEU A 101 -18.97 -0.14 14.64
N ALA A 102 -18.96 -0.89 13.53
CA ALA A 102 -19.75 -2.11 13.39
C ALA A 102 -19.17 -3.03 12.31
N HIS A 103 -19.43 -4.33 12.42
CA HIS A 103 -19.05 -5.33 11.43
C HIS A 103 -20.16 -6.37 11.28
N ASP A 104 -20.48 -6.67 10.03
CA ASP A 104 -21.40 -7.72 9.61
C ASP A 104 -20.66 -8.62 8.60
N PRO A 105 -20.03 -9.71 9.09
CA PRO A 105 -19.32 -10.64 8.23
C PRO A 105 -20.21 -11.34 7.20
N GLU A 106 -21.49 -11.57 7.52
CA GLU A 106 -22.44 -12.26 6.64
C GLU A 106 -22.82 -11.37 5.46
N ALA A 107 -23.01 -10.07 5.71
CA ALA A 107 -23.25 -9.08 4.66
C ALA A 107 -21.96 -8.60 3.96
N GLY A 108 -20.78 -8.94 4.50
CA GLY A 108 -19.48 -8.48 4.00
C GLY A 108 -19.30 -6.96 4.15
N LEU A 109 -19.80 -6.41 5.26
CA LEU A 109 -19.84 -4.99 5.54
C LEU A 109 -19.16 -4.66 6.86
N PHE A 110 -18.44 -3.53 6.89
CA PHE A 110 -18.14 -2.89 8.16
C PHE A 110 -18.31 -1.37 8.08
N ALA A 111 -18.51 -0.77 9.25
CA ALA A 111 -18.60 0.67 9.45
C ALA A 111 -17.44 1.15 10.33
N MET A 112 -16.88 2.29 9.95
CA MET A 112 -15.80 2.95 10.67
C MET A 112 -16.03 4.47 10.69
N GLU A 113 -15.25 5.17 11.49
CA GLU A 113 -15.22 6.64 11.52
C GLU A 113 -14.98 7.22 10.12
N TYR A 114 -15.74 8.27 9.79
CA TYR A 114 -15.42 9.10 8.63
C TYR A 114 -14.38 10.14 9.02
N LEU A 115 -13.22 10.09 8.38
CA LEU A 115 -12.13 11.03 8.59
C LEU A 115 -12.19 12.15 7.53
N PRO A 116 -12.54 13.41 7.89
CA PRO A 116 -12.72 14.48 6.92
C PRO A 116 -11.42 14.86 6.21
N PRO A 117 -11.36 14.90 4.86
CA PRO A 117 -10.15 15.21 4.10
C PRO A 117 -9.48 16.54 4.43
N GLU A 118 -10.22 17.51 4.99
CA GLU A 118 -9.70 18.80 5.44
C GLU A 118 -8.71 18.65 6.61
N HIS A 119 -8.92 17.62 7.44
CA HIS A 119 -8.08 17.31 8.60
C HIS A 119 -7.21 16.07 8.39
N TYR A 120 -7.61 15.20 7.46
CA TYR A 120 -6.95 13.94 7.14
C TYR A 120 -6.64 13.86 5.63
N PRO A 121 -5.81 14.75 5.08
CA PRO A 121 -5.42 14.70 3.68
C PRO A 121 -4.73 13.37 3.33
N MET A 122 -5.03 12.86 2.13
CA MET A 122 -4.40 11.65 1.62
C MET A 122 -2.92 11.89 1.29
N TRP A 123 -2.03 11.07 1.85
CA TRP A 123 -0.59 11.27 1.75
C TRP A 123 -0.09 11.22 0.30
N LYS A 124 -0.62 10.33 -0.53
CA LYS A 124 -0.33 10.29 -1.98
C LYS A 124 -0.57 11.63 -2.64
N THR A 125 -1.69 12.28 -2.35
CA THR A 125 -2.06 13.57 -2.94
C THR A 125 -1.09 14.67 -2.49
N GLN A 126 -0.75 14.72 -1.20
CA GLN A 126 0.24 15.66 -0.67
C GLN A 126 1.59 15.50 -1.35
N LEU A 127 2.11 14.26 -1.40
CA LEU A 127 3.41 13.98 -2.01
C LEU A 127 3.44 14.36 -3.49
N LEU A 128 2.38 14.07 -4.26
CA LEU A 128 2.31 14.42 -5.68
C LEU A 128 2.17 15.94 -5.92
N ARG A 129 1.60 16.69 -4.98
CA ARG A 129 1.57 18.17 -5.00
C ARG A 129 2.90 18.78 -4.56
N GLY A 130 3.86 17.95 -4.16
CA GLY A 130 5.14 18.40 -3.63
C GLY A 130 5.07 18.88 -2.18
N GLU A 131 4.02 18.53 -1.43
CA GLU A 131 3.91 18.75 0.02
C GLU A 131 4.62 17.59 0.75
N VAL A 132 5.95 17.60 0.74
CA VAL A 132 6.76 16.52 1.32
C VAL A 132 7.27 16.95 2.70
N GLN A 133 6.93 16.15 3.72
CA GLN A 133 7.43 16.32 5.09
C GLN A 133 8.14 15.03 5.52
N VAL A 134 9.43 15.13 5.84
CA VAL A 134 10.24 13.98 6.28
C VAL A 134 9.67 13.37 7.56
N ALA A 135 9.20 14.21 8.49
CA ALA A 135 8.59 13.79 9.74
C ALA A 135 7.34 12.89 9.55
N THR A 136 6.53 13.13 8.50
CA THR A 136 5.39 12.26 8.19
C THR A 136 5.85 10.85 7.84
N ALA A 137 6.91 10.72 7.03
CA ALA A 137 7.44 9.40 6.65
C ALA A 137 8.08 8.67 7.83
N ALA A 138 8.79 9.41 8.70
CA ALA A 138 9.33 8.90 9.96
C ALA A 138 8.21 8.33 10.85
N ALA A 139 7.12 9.08 11.02
CA ALA A 139 5.95 8.63 11.79
C ALA A 139 5.26 7.40 11.18
N VAL A 140 5.22 7.29 9.84
CA VAL A 140 4.72 6.06 9.17
C VAL A 140 5.62 4.87 9.49
N GLY A 141 6.94 5.05 9.46
CA GLY A 141 7.91 4.01 9.80
C GLY A 141 7.74 3.52 11.24
N GLU A 142 7.62 4.45 12.18
CA GLU A 142 7.41 4.15 13.59
C GLU A 142 6.08 3.44 13.85
N VAL A 143 4.95 3.89 13.28
CA VAL A 143 3.65 3.21 13.42
C VAL A 143 3.73 1.78 12.91
N LEU A 144 4.26 1.59 11.69
CA LEU A 144 4.36 0.27 11.07
C LEU A 144 5.29 -0.66 11.86
N GLY A 145 6.45 -0.14 12.30
CA GLY A 145 7.42 -0.89 13.11
C GLY A 145 6.82 -1.37 14.43
N ASN A 146 6.07 -0.52 15.13
CA ASN A 146 5.40 -0.89 16.38
C ASN A 146 4.30 -1.95 16.17
N LEU A 147 3.51 -1.86 15.08
CA LEU A 147 2.47 -2.84 14.79
C LEU A 147 3.05 -4.22 14.46
N HIS A 148 4.14 -4.27 13.69
CA HIS A 148 4.84 -5.53 13.45
C HIS A 148 5.49 -6.08 14.71
N ALA A 149 6.13 -5.24 15.52
CA ALA A 149 6.70 -5.66 16.80
C ALA A 149 5.65 -6.22 17.76
N ALA A 150 4.46 -5.61 17.80
CA ALA A 150 3.36 -6.05 18.64
C ALA A 150 2.73 -7.39 18.22
N SER A 151 2.92 -7.83 16.96
CA SER A 151 2.38 -9.09 16.43
C SER A 151 3.44 -10.18 16.22
N ALA A 152 4.72 -9.84 16.38
CA ALA A 152 5.82 -10.73 16.09
C ALA A 152 5.78 -11.99 16.97
N GLY A 153 5.82 -13.16 16.33
CA GLY A 153 5.77 -14.45 17.02
C GLY A 153 4.42 -14.83 17.66
N ASP A 154 3.37 -14.03 17.50
CA ASP A 154 2.02 -14.34 17.99
C ASP A 154 1.35 -15.47 17.17
N ALA A 155 1.17 -16.63 17.80
CA ALA A 155 0.60 -17.82 17.17
C ALA A 155 -0.92 -17.71 16.93
N ASP A 156 -1.64 -16.95 17.74
CA ASP A 156 -3.09 -16.75 17.57
C ASP A 156 -3.34 -15.85 16.36
N LEU A 157 -2.55 -14.78 16.21
CA LEU A 157 -2.57 -13.95 14.99
C LEU A 157 -2.11 -14.75 13.77
N ALA A 158 -1.12 -15.63 13.91
CA ALA A 158 -0.71 -16.51 12.82
C ALA A 158 -1.85 -17.42 12.33
N ALA A 159 -2.64 -17.97 13.26
CA ALA A 159 -3.80 -18.78 12.93
C ALA A 159 -4.96 -17.94 12.37
N GLU A 160 -5.24 -16.76 12.93
CA GLU A 160 -6.32 -15.87 12.46
C GLU A 160 -6.03 -15.31 11.06
N PHE A 161 -4.76 -15.03 10.74
CA PHE A 161 -4.33 -14.44 9.47
C PHE A 161 -3.55 -15.42 8.57
N ALA A 162 -3.90 -16.70 8.61
CA ALA A 162 -3.46 -17.71 7.64
C ALA A 162 -4.14 -17.50 6.27
N THR A 163 -3.95 -16.32 5.69
CA THR A 163 -4.60 -15.80 4.48
C THR A 163 -3.64 -15.79 3.29
N ASP A 164 -2.72 -16.75 3.25
CA ASP A 164 -1.65 -16.90 2.25
C ASP A 164 -2.19 -16.80 0.82
N ASP A 165 -3.32 -17.44 0.52
CA ASP A 165 -3.97 -17.40 -0.79
C ASP A 165 -4.42 -15.99 -1.19
N ASN A 166 -4.94 -15.20 -0.24
CA ASN A 166 -5.38 -13.83 -0.48
C ASN A 166 -4.18 -12.96 -0.84
N PHE A 167 -3.13 -12.98 -0.02
CA PHE A 167 -1.94 -12.19 -0.30
C PHE A 167 -1.22 -12.70 -1.55
N HIS A 168 -1.19 -14.01 -1.81
CA HIS A 168 -0.63 -14.53 -3.05
C HIS A 168 -1.35 -13.93 -4.27
N ALA A 169 -2.69 -13.97 -4.28
CA ALA A 169 -3.50 -13.42 -5.37
C ALA A 169 -3.41 -11.89 -5.49
N LEU A 170 -3.24 -11.18 -4.38
CA LEU A 170 -3.26 -9.72 -4.35
C LEU A 170 -1.87 -9.08 -4.47
N ARG A 171 -0.80 -9.79 -4.08
CA ARG A 171 0.57 -9.26 -4.00
C ARG A 171 1.60 -10.14 -4.69
N ILE A 172 1.78 -11.40 -4.31
CA ILE A 172 2.85 -12.23 -4.90
C ILE A 172 2.67 -12.38 -6.41
N GLU A 173 1.49 -12.78 -6.85
CA GLU A 173 1.19 -12.98 -8.27
C GLU A 173 1.34 -11.68 -9.08
N PRO A 174 0.58 -10.61 -8.77
CA PRO A 174 0.59 -9.41 -9.62
C PRO A 174 1.89 -8.61 -9.58
N TYR A 175 2.69 -8.72 -8.51
CA TYR A 175 3.93 -7.94 -8.37
C TYR A 175 5.20 -8.74 -8.64
N LEU A 176 5.29 -10.00 -8.23
CA LEU A 176 6.54 -10.76 -8.35
C LEU A 176 6.46 -11.74 -9.52
N LEU A 177 5.43 -12.58 -9.57
CA LEU A 177 5.32 -13.61 -10.62
C LEU A 177 5.01 -13.02 -12.00
N ALA A 178 4.08 -12.06 -12.08
CA ALA A 178 3.78 -11.38 -13.33
C ALA A 178 5.00 -10.60 -13.87
N THR A 179 5.76 -9.96 -12.98
CA THR A 179 7.00 -9.28 -13.35
C THR A 179 8.09 -10.27 -13.76
N ALA A 180 8.17 -11.44 -13.13
CA ALA A 180 9.05 -12.53 -13.54
C ALA A 180 8.74 -13.03 -14.95
N ALA A 181 7.46 -13.07 -15.34
CA ALA A 181 7.03 -13.43 -16.70
C ALA A 181 7.37 -12.32 -17.71
N ALA A 182 7.27 -11.05 -17.31
CA ALA A 182 7.63 -9.91 -18.16
C ALA A 182 9.15 -9.74 -18.34
N HIS A 183 9.96 -10.28 -17.42
CA HIS A 183 11.42 -10.17 -17.42
C HIS A 183 12.11 -11.55 -17.35
N PRO A 184 12.18 -12.31 -18.46
CA PRO A 184 12.75 -13.67 -18.46
C PRO A 184 14.17 -13.75 -17.89
N GLY A 185 15.02 -12.74 -18.15
CA GLY A 185 16.39 -12.68 -17.64
C GLY A 185 16.52 -12.36 -16.14
N LEU A 186 15.42 -12.15 -15.43
CA LEU A 186 15.32 -11.94 -13.98
C LEU A 186 14.35 -12.93 -13.32
N SER A 187 13.80 -13.89 -14.09
CA SER A 187 12.67 -14.71 -13.65
C SER A 187 12.99 -15.51 -12.38
N ASP A 188 14.13 -16.21 -12.36
CA ASP A 188 14.54 -17.03 -11.21
C ASP A 188 14.72 -16.21 -9.94
N LEU A 189 15.28 -14.99 -10.05
CA LEU A 189 15.45 -14.07 -8.93
C LEU A 189 14.10 -13.63 -8.36
N LEU A 190 13.18 -13.25 -9.24
CA LEU A 190 11.84 -12.78 -8.86
C LEU A 190 10.97 -13.91 -8.30
N GLN A 191 11.07 -15.12 -8.85
CA GLN A 191 10.41 -16.31 -8.31
C GLN A 191 10.99 -16.73 -6.96
N GLY A 192 12.30 -16.63 -6.77
CA GLY A 192 12.94 -16.88 -5.47
C GLY A 192 12.50 -15.87 -4.41
N LEU A 193 12.35 -14.59 -4.78
CA LEU A 193 11.77 -13.55 -3.93
C LEU A 193 10.32 -13.86 -3.57
N ALA A 194 9.50 -14.22 -4.56
CA ALA A 194 8.11 -14.62 -4.37
C ALA A 194 7.98 -15.77 -3.38
N HIS A 195 8.77 -16.83 -3.57
CA HIS A 195 8.77 -17.99 -2.69
C HIS A 195 9.16 -17.60 -1.26
N ARG A 196 10.30 -16.92 -1.07
CA ARG A 196 10.76 -16.52 0.27
C ARG A 196 9.72 -15.66 1.00
N THR A 197 9.14 -14.67 0.33
CA THR A 197 8.12 -13.80 0.93
C THR A 197 6.87 -14.58 1.32
N ALA A 198 6.43 -15.53 0.48
CA ALA A 198 5.26 -16.35 0.76
C ALA A 198 5.47 -17.39 1.87
N THR A 199 6.71 -17.81 2.14
CA THR A 199 7.01 -18.83 3.16
C THR A 199 7.59 -18.28 4.46
N THR A 200 7.67 -16.95 4.60
CA THR A 200 8.17 -16.30 5.81
C THR A 200 6.99 -15.81 6.62
N HIS A 201 6.83 -16.32 7.84
CA HIS A 201 5.70 -16.05 8.73
C HIS A 201 6.20 -15.50 10.07
N LEU A 202 6.35 -14.18 10.18
CA LEU A 202 7.02 -13.54 11.32
C LEU A 202 6.13 -12.55 12.08
N ALA A 203 5.26 -11.80 11.40
CA ALA A 203 4.42 -10.78 12.01
C ALA A 203 3.13 -10.54 11.19
N LEU A 204 2.17 -9.82 11.77
CA LEU A 204 0.94 -9.42 11.08
C LEU A 204 1.22 -8.23 10.14
N VAL A 205 1.24 -8.50 8.85
CA VAL A 205 1.54 -7.53 7.78
C VAL A 205 0.23 -6.91 7.28
N HIS A 206 0.24 -5.62 6.97
CA HIS A 206 -0.91 -4.93 6.33
C HIS A 206 -1.04 -5.32 4.86
N GLY A 207 0.09 -5.44 4.15
CA GLY A 207 0.17 -5.90 2.77
C GLY A 207 -0.19 -4.85 1.71
N ASP A 208 -0.53 -3.61 2.06
CA ASP A 208 -0.77 -2.51 1.10
C ASP A 208 -0.39 -1.14 1.70
N VAL A 209 0.77 -1.05 2.33
CA VAL A 209 1.26 0.21 2.91
C VAL A 209 1.76 1.12 1.79
N SER A 210 0.82 1.68 1.03
CA SER A 210 1.07 2.64 -0.03
C SER A 210 0.51 4.02 0.35
N PRO A 211 1.10 5.13 -0.11
CA PRO A 211 0.60 6.46 0.27
C PRO A 211 -0.87 6.76 -0.08
N LYS A 212 -1.52 5.95 -0.95
CA LYS A 212 -2.97 6.07 -1.21
C LYS A 212 -3.82 5.60 -0.02
N ASN A 213 -3.27 4.71 0.79
CA ASN A 213 -3.91 4.05 1.92
C ASN A 213 -3.48 4.68 3.26
N ILE A 214 -2.89 5.88 3.21
CA ILE A 214 -2.40 6.59 4.38
C ILE A 214 -2.98 7.99 4.36
N LEU A 215 -3.72 8.34 5.41
CA LEU A 215 -4.12 9.72 5.68
C LEU A 215 -3.13 10.35 6.67
N VAL A 216 -2.88 11.64 6.51
CA VAL A 216 -2.03 12.39 7.45
C VAL A 216 -2.94 13.17 8.39
N GLY A 217 -3.20 12.61 9.56
CA GLY A 217 -4.06 13.20 10.58
C GLY A 217 -3.30 14.12 11.55
N PRO A 218 -4.03 14.82 12.44
CA PRO A 218 -3.44 15.71 13.44
C PRO A 218 -2.57 14.96 14.47
N SER A 219 -2.90 13.70 14.77
CA SER A 219 -2.17 12.85 15.72
C SER A 219 -1.11 11.95 15.06
N GLY A 220 -0.95 12.03 13.73
CA GLY A 220 -0.04 11.17 12.97
C GLY A 220 -0.72 10.47 11.79
N PRO A 221 -0.01 9.51 11.17
CA PRO A 221 -0.54 8.79 10.02
C PRO A 221 -1.62 7.78 10.43
N VAL A 222 -2.67 7.71 9.62
CA VAL A 222 -3.76 6.74 9.74
C VAL A 222 -3.69 5.76 8.57
N LEU A 223 -3.54 4.47 8.88
CA LEU A 223 -3.48 3.38 7.91
C LEU A 223 -4.89 2.88 7.58
N LEU A 224 -5.14 2.64 6.30
CA LEU A 224 -6.43 2.22 5.74
C LEU A 224 -6.24 1.00 4.83
N ASP A 225 -7.32 0.26 4.54
CA ASP A 225 -7.34 -0.69 3.42
C ASP A 225 -6.36 -1.86 3.56
N ALA A 226 -6.32 -2.46 4.76
CA ALA A 226 -5.57 -3.68 5.07
C ALA A 226 -6.24 -4.96 4.55
N GLU A 227 -6.86 -4.91 3.36
CA GLU A 227 -7.54 -6.08 2.76
C GLU A 227 -6.56 -7.19 2.32
N CYS A 228 -5.27 -6.87 2.27
CA CYS A 228 -4.19 -7.82 1.98
C CYS A 228 -3.52 -8.34 3.25
N ALA A 229 -4.11 -8.11 4.43
CA ALA A 229 -3.49 -8.52 5.67
C ALA A 229 -3.28 -10.03 5.73
N TRP A 230 -2.07 -10.42 6.15
CA TRP A 230 -1.68 -11.80 6.42
C TRP A 230 -0.74 -11.87 7.62
N TYR A 231 -0.48 -13.07 8.13
CA TYR A 231 0.68 -13.29 8.97
C TYR A 231 1.84 -13.72 8.08
N GLY A 232 2.89 -12.92 7.95
CA GLY A 232 3.89 -13.13 6.90
C GLY A 232 5.19 -12.34 7.10
N ASP A 233 5.86 -11.98 6.00
CA ASP A 233 7.13 -11.25 6.00
C ASP A 233 6.90 -9.72 6.13
N PRO A 234 7.20 -9.10 7.28
CA PRO A 234 7.00 -7.68 7.49
C PRO A 234 7.96 -6.79 6.68
N ALA A 235 9.04 -7.37 6.13
CA ALA A 235 9.91 -6.67 5.20
C ALA A 235 9.15 -6.19 3.93
N PHE A 236 8.03 -6.85 3.58
CA PHE A 236 7.21 -6.48 2.44
C PHE A 236 6.64 -5.07 2.59
N ASP A 237 5.97 -4.75 3.70
CA ASP A 237 5.32 -3.44 3.88
C ASP A 237 6.33 -2.30 3.92
N LEU A 238 7.49 -2.51 4.55
CA LEU A 238 8.58 -1.54 4.54
C LEU A 238 9.04 -1.25 3.10
N ALA A 239 9.39 -2.30 2.34
CA ALA A 239 9.84 -2.16 0.97
C ALA A 239 8.75 -1.56 0.07
N PHE A 240 7.48 -1.92 0.29
CA PHE A 240 6.34 -1.45 -0.49
C PHE A 240 6.09 0.05 -0.30
N CYS A 241 6.17 0.54 0.93
CA CYS A 241 6.02 1.98 1.20
C CYS A 241 7.22 2.78 0.68
N VAL A 242 8.45 2.30 0.93
CA VAL A 242 9.68 2.96 0.45
C VAL A 242 9.69 3.08 -1.07
N ASN A 243 9.32 2.02 -1.79
CA ASN A 243 9.18 2.02 -3.25
C ASN A 243 8.36 3.22 -3.76
N HIS A 244 7.22 3.50 -3.13
CA HIS A 244 6.35 4.60 -3.53
C HIS A 244 6.94 5.99 -3.30
N LEU A 245 7.87 6.16 -2.35
CA LEU A 245 8.61 7.41 -2.15
C LEU A 245 9.66 7.58 -3.25
N LEU A 246 10.39 6.51 -3.59
CA LEU A 246 11.41 6.52 -4.65
C LEU A 246 10.83 6.85 -6.02
N LEU A 247 9.71 6.22 -6.39
CA LEU A 247 9.02 6.51 -7.65
C LEU A 247 8.58 7.98 -7.76
N LYS A 248 8.25 8.63 -6.64
CA LYS A 248 7.86 10.05 -6.63
C LYS A 248 9.03 10.99 -6.84
N CYS A 249 10.28 10.58 -6.58
CA CYS A 249 11.48 11.36 -6.93
C CYS A 249 11.56 11.66 -8.44
N LEU A 250 10.93 10.83 -9.26
CA LEU A 250 10.90 10.98 -10.71
C LEU A 250 9.88 12.03 -11.16
N VAL A 251 8.69 12.02 -10.59
CA VAL A 251 7.58 12.89 -11.02
C VAL A 251 7.48 14.19 -10.22
N VAL A 252 8.18 14.30 -9.09
CA VAL A 252 8.27 15.52 -8.27
C VAL A 252 9.74 15.93 -8.11
N PRO A 253 10.45 16.29 -9.20
CA PRO A 253 11.89 16.48 -9.18
C PRO A 253 12.35 17.59 -8.22
N GLY A 254 11.53 18.62 -8.00
CA GLY A 254 11.83 19.72 -7.07
C GLY A 254 11.86 19.32 -5.59
N ARG A 255 11.34 18.14 -5.22
CA ARG A 255 11.33 17.62 -3.85
C ARG A 255 12.15 16.33 -3.69
N ARG A 256 13.08 16.03 -4.61
CA ARG A 256 13.90 14.81 -4.56
C ARG A 256 14.65 14.63 -3.24
N THR A 257 15.28 15.69 -2.74
CA THR A 257 16.01 15.64 -1.47
C THR A 257 15.09 15.25 -0.32
N ASP A 258 13.91 15.86 -0.22
CA ASP A 258 12.95 15.56 0.84
C ASP A 258 12.35 14.16 0.69
N LEU A 259 12.05 13.71 -0.53
CA LEU A 259 11.53 12.36 -0.77
C LEU A 259 12.56 11.28 -0.44
N MET A 260 13.83 11.50 -0.77
CA MET A 260 14.91 10.61 -0.34
C MET A 260 15.10 10.65 1.17
N GLY A 261 15.01 11.82 1.79
CA GLY A 261 15.04 11.98 3.25
C GLY A 261 13.87 11.24 3.92
N SER A 262 12.65 11.35 3.37
CA SER A 262 11.47 10.60 3.80
C SER A 262 11.68 9.10 3.71
N ALA A 263 12.26 8.60 2.62
CA ALA A 263 12.52 7.16 2.44
C ALA A 263 13.51 6.63 3.49
N ARG A 264 14.58 7.38 3.79
CA ARG A 264 15.53 7.04 4.85
C ARG A 264 14.90 7.09 6.22
N ALA A 265 14.23 8.19 6.57
CA ALA A 265 13.61 8.36 7.87
C ALA A 265 12.54 7.30 8.16
N LEU A 266 11.75 6.92 7.16
CA LEU A 266 10.80 5.82 7.28
C LEU A 266 11.50 4.50 7.61
N ALA A 267 12.55 4.14 6.85
CA ALA A 267 13.28 2.90 7.07
C ALA A 267 14.01 2.88 8.41
N GLU A 268 14.65 4.00 8.79
CA GLU A 268 15.33 4.16 10.07
C GLU A 268 14.38 4.02 11.25
N GLU A 269 13.26 4.75 11.26
CA GLU A 269 12.27 4.64 12.35
C GLU A 269 11.61 3.27 12.42
N TYR A 270 11.32 2.65 11.27
CA TYR A 270 10.85 1.28 11.24
C TYR A 270 11.85 0.31 11.89
N LEU A 271 13.12 0.36 11.47
CA LEU A 271 14.17 -0.54 11.96
C LEU A 271 14.51 -0.31 13.45
N ARG A 272 14.27 0.89 13.99
CA ARG A 272 14.41 1.15 15.43
C ARG A 272 13.45 0.31 16.28
N CYS A 273 12.26 0.00 15.75
CA CYS A 273 11.24 -0.83 16.40
C CYS A 273 11.49 -2.34 16.27
N VAL A 274 12.54 -2.76 15.56
CA VAL A 274 12.83 -4.19 15.34
C VAL A 274 13.78 -4.69 16.42
N ASP A 275 13.27 -5.37 17.44
CA ASP A 275 14.04 -6.04 18.49
C ASP A 275 13.66 -7.52 18.68
N TRP A 276 12.68 -7.99 17.90
CA TRP A 276 12.07 -9.33 17.93
C TRP A 276 12.63 -10.28 16.85
N GLU A 277 13.45 -9.79 15.92
CA GLU A 277 14.28 -10.59 15.01
C GLU A 277 15.64 -9.90 14.77
N PRO A 278 16.66 -10.59 14.22
CA PRO A 278 17.92 -9.94 13.84
C PRO A 278 17.70 -8.85 12.79
N ARG A 279 17.92 -7.58 13.17
CA ARG A 279 17.74 -6.41 12.27
C ARG A 279 18.39 -6.57 10.89
N PRO A 280 19.64 -7.07 10.77
CA PRO A 280 20.27 -7.23 9.45
C PRO A 280 19.53 -8.21 8.54
N GLU A 281 18.83 -9.21 9.09
CA GLU A 281 18.08 -10.18 8.30
C GLU A 281 16.80 -9.56 7.73
N LEU A 282 16.03 -8.84 8.54
CA LEU A 282 14.88 -8.07 8.06
C LEU A 282 15.32 -7.07 7.00
N GLU A 283 16.38 -6.32 7.28
CA GLU A 283 16.86 -5.28 6.39
C GLU A 283 17.28 -5.84 5.03
N ALA A 284 17.98 -6.99 5.00
CA ALA A 284 18.34 -7.67 3.77
C ALA A 284 17.11 -8.17 2.98
N ARG A 285 16.06 -8.65 3.66
CA ARG A 285 14.79 -9.02 3.00
C ARG A 285 14.12 -7.79 2.38
N ALA A 286 14.06 -6.67 3.10
CA ALA A 286 13.45 -5.44 2.59
C ALA A 286 14.25 -4.84 1.42
N ALA A 287 15.58 -4.82 1.54
CA ALA A 287 16.49 -4.30 0.51
C ALA A 287 16.40 -5.09 -0.80
N SER A 288 16.23 -6.41 -0.73
CA SER A 288 16.08 -7.27 -1.91
C SER A 288 14.67 -7.25 -2.51
N LEU A 289 13.62 -7.00 -1.71
CA LEU A 289 12.25 -6.81 -2.20
C LEU A 289 12.04 -5.46 -2.89
N LEU A 290 12.66 -4.41 -2.39
CA LEU A 290 12.51 -3.05 -2.91
C LEU A 290 12.69 -2.92 -4.43
N PRO A 291 13.77 -3.43 -5.07
CA PRO A 291 13.93 -3.34 -6.52
C PRO A 291 12.91 -4.20 -7.28
N ALA A 292 12.47 -5.34 -6.76
CA ALA A 292 11.41 -6.13 -7.38
C ALA A 292 10.08 -5.34 -7.40
N LEU A 293 9.74 -4.70 -6.29
CA LEU A 293 8.53 -3.87 -6.17
C LEU A 293 8.60 -2.61 -7.04
N LEU A 294 9.78 -1.99 -7.18
CA LEU A 294 10.02 -0.89 -8.13
C LEU A 294 9.71 -1.34 -9.56
N LEU A 295 10.26 -2.48 -9.98
CA LEU A 295 10.05 -3.04 -11.32
C LEU A 295 8.59 -3.42 -11.56
N ALA A 296 7.94 -4.01 -10.56
CA ALA A 296 6.53 -4.39 -10.59
C ALA A 296 5.59 -3.21 -10.79
N ARG A 297 5.91 -2.04 -10.24
CA ARG A 297 5.13 -0.81 -10.45
C ARG A 297 5.31 -0.21 -11.85
N VAL A 298 6.13 -0.81 -12.71
CA VAL A 298 6.28 -0.46 -14.13
C VAL A 298 5.75 -1.57 -15.03
N ASP A 299 6.16 -2.81 -14.79
CA ASP A 299 5.93 -3.96 -15.69
C ASP A 299 5.14 -5.12 -15.05
N GLY A 300 4.65 -4.97 -13.82
CA GLY A 300 3.72 -5.90 -13.18
C GLY A 300 2.25 -5.61 -13.55
N LYS A 301 1.31 -6.32 -12.92
CA LYS A 301 -0.13 -6.15 -13.19
C LYS A 301 -0.75 -4.91 -12.58
N SER A 302 -0.03 -4.22 -11.70
CA SER A 302 -0.47 -2.98 -11.04
C SER A 302 0.57 -1.87 -11.22
N PRO A 303 0.76 -1.32 -12.44
CA PRO A 303 1.68 -0.21 -12.62
C PRO A 303 1.20 1.06 -11.90
N VAL A 304 2.12 1.96 -11.51
CA VAL A 304 1.74 3.30 -11.04
C VAL A 304 1.19 4.15 -12.18
N GLU A 305 0.01 4.73 -11.97
CA GLU A 305 -0.69 5.50 -13.01
C GLU A 305 -0.04 6.86 -13.30
N TYR A 306 0.71 7.39 -12.34
CA TYR A 306 1.39 8.68 -12.46
C TYR A 306 2.74 8.61 -13.19
N LEU A 307 3.27 7.42 -13.48
CA LEU A 307 4.54 7.27 -14.20
C LEU A 307 4.29 7.12 -15.71
N THR A 308 4.11 8.26 -16.37
CA THR A 308 3.74 8.31 -17.81
C THR A 308 4.92 8.53 -18.76
N ASP A 309 6.05 9.06 -18.28
CA ASP A 309 7.26 9.27 -19.08
C ASP A 309 8.08 7.98 -19.22
N ASP A 310 8.33 7.54 -20.45
CA ASP A 310 9.09 6.32 -20.72
C ASP A 310 10.55 6.40 -20.28
N ARG A 311 11.13 7.61 -20.16
CA ARG A 311 12.48 7.80 -19.59
C ARG A 311 12.49 7.46 -18.11
N HIS A 312 11.43 7.80 -17.38
CA HIS A 312 11.28 7.43 -15.97
C HIS A 312 11.12 5.92 -15.82
N ARG A 313 10.32 5.29 -16.68
CA ARG A 313 10.15 3.82 -16.70
C ARG A 313 11.46 3.12 -17.02
N LEU A 314 12.22 3.62 -17.99
CA LEU A 314 13.54 3.08 -18.34
C LEU A 314 14.52 3.20 -17.16
N LEU A 315 14.56 4.35 -16.48
CA LEU A 315 15.40 4.51 -15.29
C LEU A 315 15.04 3.50 -14.20
N VAL A 316 13.75 3.31 -13.91
CA VAL A 316 13.28 2.29 -12.95
C VAL A 316 13.77 0.90 -13.38
N ARG A 317 13.55 0.51 -14.64
CA ARG A 317 13.99 -0.81 -15.16
C ARG A 317 15.49 -1.01 -14.99
N THR A 318 16.29 -0.02 -15.37
CA THR A 318 17.76 -0.10 -15.29
C THR A 318 18.21 -0.27 -13.85
N VAL A 319 17.75 0.58 -12.93
CA VAL A 319 18.20 0.55 -11.52
C VAL A 319 17.70 -0.70 -10.81
N ALA A 320 16.40 -1.03 -10.96
CA ALA A 320 15.81 -2.22 -10.34
C ALA A 320 16.47 -3.51 -10.85
N SER A 321 16.69 -3.64 -12.16
CA SER A 321 17.36 -4.82 -12.73
C SER A 321 18.81 -4.95 -12.24
N GLY A 322 19.52 -3.83 -12.11
CA GLY A 322 20.87 -3.80 -11.55
C GLY A 322 20.89 -4.29 -10.09
N LEU A 323 20.01 -3.75 -9.26
CA LEU A 323 19.87 -4.14 -7.85
C LEU A 323 19.35 -5.57 -7.66
N LEU A 324 18.56 -6.13 -8.59
CA LEU A 324 18.17 -7.54 -8.53
C LEU A 324 19.34 -8.47 -8.83
N ARG A 325 20.23 -8.10 -9.77
CA ARG A 325 21.42 -8.88 -10.14
C ARG A 325 22.55 -8.76 -9.11
N ALA A 326 22.66 -7.60 -8.48
CA ALA A 326 23.60 -7.33 -7.39
C ALA A 326 22.82 -6.74 -6.19
N PRO A 327 22.19 -7.61 -5.38
CA PRO A 327 21.38 -7.18 -4.24
C PRO A 327 22.18 -6.35 -3.24
N ALA A 328 21.59 -5.23 -2.83
CA ALA A 328 22.02 -4.50 -1.65
C ALA A 328 21.79 -5.35 -0.39
N LEU A 329 22.65 -5.20 0.61
CA LEU A 329 22.53 -5.86 1.91
C LEU A 329 21.66 -5.04 2.87
N THR A 330 21.58 -3.73 2.66
CA THR A 330 20.80 -2.81 3.49
C THR A 330 19.82 -1.98 2.66
N VAL A 331 18.76 -1.48 3.30
CA VAL A 331 17.84 -0.55 2.62
C VAL A 331 18.59 0.74 2.29
N GLY A 332 19.49 1.20 3.17
CA GLY A 332 20.36 2.36 2.95
C GLY A 332 21.16 2.27 1.64
N GLU A 333 21.81 1.13 1.37
CA GLU A 333 22.56 0.89 0.14
C GLU A 333 21.67 0.94 -1.11
N ALA A 334 20.46 0.36 -1.05
CA ALA A 334 19.50 0.44 -2.16
C ALA A 334 19.05 1.90 -2.42
N LEU A 335 18.86 2.68 -1.35
CA LEU A 335 18.54 4.11 -1.43
C LEU A 335 19.71 4.93 -2.01
N ASP A 336 20.95 4.58 -1.68
CA ASP A 336 22.15 5.21 -2.23
C ASP A 336 22.30 4.95 -3.73
N ALA A 337 22.08 3.70 -4.17
CA ALA A 337 22.09 3.33 -5.58
C ALA A 337 21.01 4.10 -6.36
N TRP A 338 19.80 4.21 -5.81
CA TRP A 338 18.74 5.02 -6.41
C TRP A 338 19.12 6.50 -6.49
N ALA A 339 19.65 7.07 -5.42
CA ALA A 339 20.08 8.47 -5.39
C ALA A 339 21.20 8.76 -6.40
N ALA A 340 22.13 7.82 -6.59
CA ALA A 340 23.18 7.94 -7.60
C ALA A 340 22.58 7.96 -9.02
N ALA A 341 21.62 7.07 -9.30
CA ALA A 341 20.95 7.02 -10.60
C ALA A 341 20.13 8.28 -10.91
N LEU A 342 19.52 8.91 -9.91
CA LEU A 342 18.82 10.20 -10.07
C LEU A 342 19.75 11.36 -10.45
N ARG A 343 21.04 11.28 -10.13
CA ARG A 343 22.07 12.29 -10.42
C ARG A 343 22.80 12.06 -11.74
N ALA A 344 22.76 10.84 -12.27
CA ALA A 344 23.43 10.50 -13.51
C ALA A 344 22.86 11.37 -14.66
N PRO A 345 23.72 12.01 -15.48
CA PRO A 345 23.26 12.70 -16.68
C PRO A 345 22.52 11.70 -17.57
N THR A 346 21.28 11.99 -17.97
CA THR A 346 20.66 11.26 -19.08
C THR A 346 21.54 11.49 -20.31
N GLU A 347 22.25 10.47 -20.79
CA GLU A 347 23.11 10.60 -21.96
C GLU A 347 22.31 11.15 -23.15
N SER A 348 22.63 12.40 -23.47
CA SER A 348 22.51 13.13 -24.74
C SER A 348 21.47 12.66 -25.75
N GLY A 349 20.38 13.44 -25.86
CA GLY A 349 19.75 13.65 -27.15
C GLY A 349 20.76 14.31 -28.11
N SER A 350 21.25 13.52 -29.07
CA SER A 350 21.68 13.92 -30.43
C SER A 350 22.06 15.41 -30.59
N ARG A 351 23.36 15.73 -30.44
CA ARG A 351 23.94 16.79 -31.27
C ARG A 351 23.90 16.28 -32.71
N ARG A 352 23.06 16.88 -33.55
CA ARG A 352 23.24 16.78 -35.00
C ARG A 352 24.54 17.54 -35.35
N PRO A 353 25.46 16.96 -36.12
CA PRO A 353 26.47 17.76 -36.81
C PRO A 353 25.79 18.59 -37.91
N ASP A 354 26.43 19.72 -38.21
CA ASP A 354 25.92 20.89 -38.95
C ASP A 354 25.25 20.62 -40.30
#